data_AF-A0A1G9HR02-F1
#
_entry.id   AF-A0A1G9HR02-F1
#
_cell.length_a   1.000
_cell.length_b   1.000
_cell.length_c   1.000
_cell.angle_alpha   90.00
_cell.angle_beta   90.00
_cell.angle_gamma   90.00
#
_symmetry.space_group_name_H-M   'P 1'
#
loop_
_entity.id
_entity.type
_entity.pdbx_description
1 polymer ?
#
loop_
_entity_poly.entity_id
_entity_poly.type
_entity_poly.pdbx_seq_one_letter_code
_entity_poly.pdbx_strand_id
1 'polypeptide(L)'
;MEELVAELGSAFLSAELGVSPQPRLDHAAYLSNWLTMLKGDKKAIFTAASKASQATRFLSKIQETKTSQELEGEIDNNLSYRQSNGNSPK
;
A
#
# COMPACT_ATOMS: atom_id res chain seq x y z
N MET A 1 -6.02 19.57 1.34
CA MET A 1 -5.37 18.72 2.36
C MET A 1 -5.47 17.25 2.00
N GLU A 2 -6.65 16.75 1.65
CA GLU A 2 -6.88 15.33 1.28
C GLU A 2 -6.09 14.90 0.05
N GLU A 3 -6.04 15.73 -1.01
CA GLU A 3 -5.26 15.46 -2.21
C GLU A 3 -3.75 15.28 -1.94
N LEU A 4 -3.17 16.10 -1.05
CA LEU A 4 -1.76 15.99 -0.69
C LEU A 4 -1.47 14.70 0.08
N VAL A 5 -2.41 14.26 0.93
CA VAL A 5 -2.31 12.97 1.64
C VAL A 5 -2.40 11.81 0.64
N ALA A 6 -3.28 11.90 -0.35
CA ALA A 6 -3.45 10.87 -1.37
C ALA A 6 -2.22 10.74 -2.29
N GLU A 7 -1.68 11.86 -2.77
CA GLU A 7 -0.44 11.93 -3.57
C GLU A 7 0.78 11.37 -2.80
N LEU A 8 0.98 11.78 -1.55
CA LEU A 8 2.06 11.22 -0.72
C LEU A 8 1.84 9.73 -0.42
N GLY A 9 0.60 9.32 -0.18
CA GLY A 9 0.25 7.92 0.06
C GLY A 9 0.53 7.03 -1.14
N SER A 10 0.19 7.48 -2.36
CA SER A 10 0.48 6.73 -3.59
C SER A 10 1.98 6.64 -3.84
N ALA A 11 2.74 7.73 -3.58
CA ALA A 11 4.20 7.73 -3.69
C ALA A 11 4.87 6.77 -2.70
N PHE A 12 4.44 6.77 -1.44
CA PHE A 12 4.95 5.85 -0.41
C PHE A 12 4.66 4.39 -0.76
N LEU A 13 3.43 4.08 -1.17
CA LEU A 13 3.04 2.73 -1.57
C LEU A 13 3.80 2.27 -2.81
N SER A 14 4.00 3.15 -3.79
CA SER A 14 4.78 2.86 -4.99
C SER A 14 6.24 2.53 -4.64
N ALA A 15 6.84 3.28 -3.72
CA ALA A 15 8.18 2.99 -3.22
C ALA A 15 8.25 1.64 -2.46
N GLU A 16 7.26 1.33 -1.63
CA GLU A 16 7.19 0.08 -0.85
C GLU A 16 7.00 -1.15 -1.75
N LEU A 17 6.23 -1.02 -2.83
CA LEU A 17 5.98 -2.09 -3.81
C LEU A 17 7.02 -2.17 -4.93
N GLY A 18 8.02 -1.27 -4.95
CA GLY A 18 9.01 -1.21 -6.03
C GLY A 18 8.45 -0.73 -7.38
N VAL A 19 7.28 -0.09 -7.39
CA VAL A 19 6.67 0.50 -8.57
C VAL A 19 7.29 1.88 -8.78
N SER A 20 8.20 2.01 -9.74
CA SER A 20 8.78 3.31 -10.07
C SER A 20 7.86 4.08 -11.04
N PRO A 21 7.33 5.26 -10.68
CA PRO A 21 6.68 6.12 -11.65
C PRO A 21 7.75 6.67 -12.60
N GLN A 22 7.63 6.34 -13.88
CA GLN A 22 8.48 6.94 -14.91
C GLN A 22 8.24 8.45 -14.94
N PRO A 23 9.29 9.30 -14.92
CA PRO A 23 9.10 10.74 -14.90
C PRO A 23 8.44 11.20 -16.20
N ARG A 24 7.18 11.64 -16.09
CA ARG A 24 6.44 12.29 -17.17
C ARG A 24 6.68 13.80 -17.13
N LEU A 25 6.94 14.41 -18.28
CA LEU A 25 7.26 15.84 -18.43
C LEU A 25 6.18 16.77 -17.82
N ASP A 26 4.94 16.30 -17.72
CA ASP A 26 3.78 17.04 -17.22
C ASP A 26 3.78 17.23 -15.68
N HIS A 27 4.63 16.50 -14.94
CA HIS A 27 4.64 16.53 -13.46
C HIS A 27 5.21 17.83 -12.85
N ALA A 28 5.97 18.61 -13.61
CA ALA A 28 6.58 19.85 -13.12
C ALA A 28 5.55 20.92 -12.71
N ALA A 29 4.35 20.89 -13.31
CA ALA A 29 3.28 21.84 -12.99
C ALA A 29 2.73 21.66 -11.55
N TYR A 30 2.69 20.42 -11.03
CA TYR A 30 2.21 20.13 -9.67
C TYR A 30 3.22 20.56 -8.59
N LEU A 31 4.52 20.52 -8.89
CA LEU A 31 5.57 20.99 -7.98
C LEU A 31 5.44 22.49 -7.65
N SER A 32 5.02 23.30 -8.62
CA SER A 32 4.76 24.73 -8.40
C SER A 32 3.58 24.98 -7.46
N ASN A 33 2.52 24.18 -7.58
CA ASN A 33 1.36 24.25 -6.70
C ASN A 33 1.72 23.83 -5.27
N TRP A 34 2.52 22.77 -5.12
CA TRP A 34 3.00 22.30 -3.82
C TRP A 34 3.97 23.28 -3.15
N LEU A 35 4.88 23.90 -3.91
CA LEU A 35 5.75 24.97 -3.41
C LEU A 35 4.97 26.16 -2.84
N THR A 36 3.83 26.49 -3.44
CA THR A 36 2.97 27.59 -2.99
C THR A 36 2.25 27.21 -1.68
N MET A 37 1.69 25.99 -1.61
CA MET A 37 1.09 25.44 -0.38
C MET A 37 2.10 25.35 0.78
N LEU A 38 3.33 24.88 0.51
CA LEU A 38 4.41 24.74 1.48
C LEU A 38 4.92 26.09 2.02
N LYS A 39 4.84 27.15 1.21
CA LYS A 39 5.16 28.51 1.64
C LYS A 39 4.10 29.10 2.58
N GLY A 40 2.82 28.71 2.42
CA GLY A 40 1.71 29.16 3.25
C GLY A 40 1.63 28.47 4.61
N ASP A 41 1.92 27.17 4.69
CA ASP A 41 1.96 26.42 5.94
C ASP A 41 3.01 25.29 5.91
N LYS A 42 4.16 25.55 6.54
CA LYS A 42 5.27 24.59 6.63
C LYS A 42 4.96 23.35 7.46
N LYS A 43 3.90 23.37 8.29
CA LYS A 43 3.48 22.21 9.10
C LYS A 43 2.54 21.29 8.33
N ALA A 44 1.80 21.81 7.36
CA ALA A 44 0.84 21.05 6.56
C ALA A 44 1.48 19.82 5.90
N ILE A 45 2.74 19.91 5.45
CA ILE A 45 3.46 18.79 4.84
C ILE A 45 3.75 17.66 5.83
N PHE A 46 4.13 17.99 7.06
CA PHE A 46 4.39 16.98 8.09
C PHE A 46 3.09 16.30 8.52
N THR A 47 2.00 17.06 8.64
CA THR A 47 0.67 16.50 8.92
C THR A 47 0.20 15.61 7.78
N ALA A 48 0.38 16.03 6.52
CA ALA A 48 -0.01 15.24 5.37
C ALA A 48 0.82 13.95 5.25
N ALA A 49 2.14 14.04 5.42
CA ALA A 49 3.04 12.89 5.42
C ALA A 49 2.72 11.90 6.55
N SER A 50 2.41 12.39 7.75
CA SER A 50 2.02 11.53 8.88
C SER A 50 0.72 10.77 8.58
N LYS A 51 -0.28 11.42 7.99
CA LYS A 51 -1.53 10.77 7.59
C LYS A 51 -1.31 9.77 6.45
N ALA A 52 -0.50 10.13 5.45
CA ALA A 52 -0.16 9.24 4.35
C ALA A 52 0.55 7.97 4.84
N SER A 53 1.51 8.11 5.77
CA SER A 53 2.21 6.97 6.37
C SER A 53 1.30 6.05 7.19
N GLN A 54 0.30 6.61 7.88
CA GLN A 54 -0.71 5.80 8.57
C GLN A 54 -1.58 5.02 7.58
N ALA A 55 -1.99 5.66 6.48
CA ALA A 55 -2.78 5.02 5.44
C ALA A 55 -2.02 3.88 4.75
N THR A 56 -0.76 4.08 4.36
CA THR A 56 0.03 3.01 3.72
C THR A 56 0.25 1.84 4.67
N ARG A 57 0.64 2.10 5.93
CA ARG A 57 0.79 1.04 6.94
C ARG A 57 -0.49 0.23 7.15
N PHE A 58 -1.64 0.89 7.14
CA PHE A 58 -2.93 0.21 7.23
C PHE A 58 -3.16 -0.72 6.02
N LEU A 59 -2.85 -0.27 4.81
CA LEU A 59 -2.96 -1.09 3.60
C LEU A 59 -2.00 -2.30 3.64
N SER A 60 -0.74 -2.10 4.05
CA SER A 60 0.22 -3.21 4.20
C SER A 60 -0.26 -4.25 5.20
N LYS A 61 -0.83 -3.83 6.33
CA LYS A 61 -1.41 -4.74 7.33
C LYS A 61 -2.62 -5.53 6.80
N ILE A 62 -3.46 -4.91 5.96
CA ILE A 62 -4.55 -5.63 5.29
C ILE A 62 -4.01 -6.68 4.34
N GLN A 63 -2.95 -6.36 3.58
CA GLN A 63 -2.32 -7.29 2.65
C GLN A 63 -1.74 -8.52 3.37
N GLU A 64 -1.04 -8.32 4.48
CA GLU A 64 -0.52 -9.41 5.31
C GLU A 64 -1.65 -10.31 5.84
N THR A 65 -2.72 -9.71 6.37
CA THR A 65 -3.87 -10.46 6.91
C THR A 65 -4.55 -11.31 5.83
N LYS A 66 -4.79 -10.74 4.64
CA LYS A 66 -5.39 -11.47 3.51
C LYS A 66 -4.53 -12.66 3.09
N THR A 67 -3.22 -12.46 3.00
CA THR A 67 -2.28 -13.52 2.60
C THR A 67 -2.34 -14.69 3.57
N SER A 68 -2.37 -14.44 4.89
CA SER A 68 -2.50 -15.50 5.90
C SER A 68 -3.83 -16.25 5.84
N GLN A 69 -4.95 -15.53 5.61
CA GLN A 69 -6.28 -16.15 5.52
C GLN A 69 -6.43 -17.02 4.27
N GLU A 70 -5.86 -16.60 3.14
CA GLU A 70 -5.84 -17.39 1.90
C GLU A 70 -5.00 -18.67 2.06
N LEU A 71 -3.82 -18.56 2.71
CA LEU A 71 -2.97 -19.72 3.01
C LEU A 71 -3.65 -20.72 3.96
N GLU A 72 -4.33 -20.25 5.01
CA GLU A 72 -5.08 -21.12 5.94
C GLU A 72 -6.23 -21.85 5.22
N GLY A 73 -7.01 -21.14 4.40
CA GLY A 73 -8.09 -21.74 3.61
C GLY A 73 -7.59 -22.78 2.58
N GLU A 74 -6.41 -22.55 2.00
CA GLU A 74 -5.80 -23.48 1.05
C GLU A 74 -5.20 -24.72 1.73
N ILE A 75 -4.68 -24.59 2.96
CA ILE A 75 -4.25 -25.72 3.79
C ILE A 75 -5.44 -26.58 4.20
N ASP A 76 -6.53 -25.97 4.66
CA ASP A 76 -7.75 -26.68 5.07
C ASP A 76 -8.37 -27.45 3.89
N ASN A 77 -8.39 -26.84 2.71
CA ASN A 77 -8.89 -27.48 1.49
C ASN A 77 -8.01 -28.67 1.08
N ASN A 78 -6.68 -28.50 1.09
CA ASN A 78 -5.74 -29.60 0.79
C ASN A 78 -5.78 -30.72 1.84
N LEU A 79 -5.96 -30.41 3.13
CA LEU A 79 -6.06 -31.41 4.20
C LEU A 79 -7.35 -32.22 4.06
N SER A 80 -8.48 -31.56 3.78
CA SER A 80 -9.77 -32.20 3.49
C SER A 80 -9.70 -33.10 2.25
N TYR A 81 -9.02 -32.65 1.19
CA TYR A 81 -8.77 -33.45 0.00
C TYR A 81 -7.93 -34.70 0.28
N ARG A 82 -6.91 -34.62 1.14
CA ARG A 82 -6.07 -35.77 1.54
C ARG A 82 -6.81 -36.78 2.41
N GLN A 83 -7.68 -36.32 3.31
CA GLN A 83 -8.47 -37.19 4.19
C GLN A 83 -9.59 -37.90 3.43
N SER A 84 -10.25 -37.24 2.47
CA SER A 84 -11.29 -37.83 1.62
C SER A 84 -10.74 -38.85 0.61
N ASN A 85 -9.53 -38.61 0.08
CA ASN A 85 -8.93 -39.48 -0.95
C ASN A 85 -7.98 -40.54 -0.41
N GLY A 86 -7.97 -40.82 0.89
CA GLY A 86 -7.40 -42.05 1.47
C GLY A 86 -6.00 -42.40 0.96
N ASN A 87 -5.11 -41.43 0.79
CA ASN A 87 -3.75 -41.71 0.33
C ASN A 87 -2.90 -42.17 1.51
N SER A 88 -3.03 -43.44 1.89
CA SER A 88 -2.08 -44.12 2.76
C SER A 88 -0.76 -44.27 2.01
N PRO A 89 0.36 -43.72 2.49
CA PRO A 89 1.65 -44.00 1.89
C PRO A 89 1.92 -45.51 2.01
N LYS A 90 2.32 -46.13 0.88
CA LYS A 90 2.81 -47.51 0.86
C LYS A 90 4.07 -47.66 1.71
#